data_AF-A0A7H5AGE7-F1
#
_entry.id   AF-A0A7H5AGE7-F1
#
_cell.length_a   1.000
_cell.length_b   1.000
_cell.length_c   1.000
_cell.angle_alpha   90.00
_cell.angle_beta   90.00
_cell.angle_gamma   90.00
#
_symmetry.space_group_name_H-M   'P 1'
#
loop_
_entity.id
_entity.type
_entity.pdbx_description
1 polymer ?
#
loop_
_entity_poly.entity_id
_entity_poly.type
_entity_poly.pdbx_seq_one_letter_code
_entity_poly.pdbx_strand_id
1 'polypeptide(L)'
;MRDRTRSYTTDLPSIGLPFLANMRSRLADAEPGTQLYTQTESGTLYTFRQADSYAMTINGVTRAIRTTTTQAGYGVREWYICPHCMKRAAKLYIGKKDIGCRECWKLHYKSQSADRLDRMRMKIRQQRYAIWGNNDLTNNLFNDIRMFPKPKGMRWATFDRKRAELSVMEMAYWQAFSPVVDKITGRVR
;
A
#
# COMPACT_ATOMS: atom_id res chain seq x y z
N MET A 1 0.44 21.60 -15.36
CA MET A 1 0.00 20.67 -14.29
C MET A 1 -0.14 21.48 -13.02
N ARG A 2 -1.17 21.26 -12.19
CA ARG A 2 -1.20 21.89 -10.86
C ARG A 2 -0.13 21.25 -9.99
N ASP A 3 0.58 22.05 -9.21
CA ASP A 3 1.58 21.55 -8.28
C ASP A 3 0.94 20.63 -7.24
N ARG A 4 1.66 19.56 -6.88
CA ARG A 4 1.19 18.59 -5.91
C ARG A 4 1.18 19.22 -4.52
N THR A 5 -0.01 19.47 -3.98
CA THR A 5 -0.20 20.09 -2.65
C THR A 5 -0.26 19.11 -1.49
N ARG A 6 -0.37 17.80 -1.76
CA ARG A 6 -0.51 16.74 -0.74
C ARG A 6 0.46 15.59 -0.98
N SER A 7 0.99 15.05 0.11
CA SER A 7 1.76 13.80 0.13
C SER A 7 0.88 12.66 0.62
N TYR A 8 1.04 11.47 0.04
CA TYR A 8 0.21 10.30 0.33
C TYR A 8 0.99 9.18 1.01
N THR A 9 0.27 8.29 1.67
CA THR A 9 0.85 7.08 2.28
C THR A 9 1.50 6.12 1.29
N THR A 10 1.24 6.28 0.00
CA THR A 10 1.86 5.49 -1.08
C THR A 10 3.12 6.13 -1.62
N ASP A 11 3.43 7.37 -1.22
CA ASP A 11 4.56 8.12 -1.77
C ASP A 11 5.87 7.86 -0.99
N LEU A 12 5.79 7.11 0.11
CA LEU A 12 6.93 6.76 0.95
C LEU A 12 6.94 5.26 1.25
N PRO A 13 8.12 4.62 1.28
CA PRO A 13 8.25 3.27 1.81
C PRO A 13 7.83 3.22 3.28
N SER A 14 7.31 2.08 3.71
CA SER A 14 6.81 1.91 5.09
C SER A 14 7.12 0.53 5.63
N ILE A 15 7.41 0.46 6.93
CA ILE A 15 7.51 -0.78 7.70
C ILE A 15 6.22 -0.98 8.48
N GLY A 16 5.61 -2.15 8.31
CA GLY A 16 4.35 -2.51 8.97
C GLY A 16 4.49 -3.64 9.98
N LEU A 17 3.37 -4.08 10.55
CA LEU A 17 3.34 -5.15 11.55
C LEU A 17 4.02 -6.47 11.12
N PRO A 18 3.95 -6.93 9.86
CA PRO A 18 4.72 -8.12 9.45
C PRO A 18 6.23 -7.92 9.58
N PHE A 19 6.73 -6.72 9.25
CA PHE A 19 8.14 -6.38 9.43
C PHE A 19 8.50 -6.32 10.92
N LEU A 20 7.62 -5.72 11.76
CA LEU A 20 7.78 -5.70 13.21
C LEU A 20 7.93 -7.11 13.78
N ALA A 21 7.02 -8.02 13.45
CA ALA A 21 7.04 -9.39 13.93
C ALA A 21 8.32 -10.13 13.48
N ASN A 22 8.72 -9.97 12.22
CA ASN A 22 9.94 -10.56 11.69
C ASN A 22 11.20 -10.02 12.38
N MET A 23 11.30 -8.71 12.53
CA MET A 23 12.40 -8.02 13.20
C MET A 23 12.52 -8.47 14.66
N ARG A 24 11.40 -8.55 15.39
CA ARG A 24 11.39 -9.02 16.78
C ARG A 24 11.88 -10.46 16.90
N SER A 25 11.37 -11.35 16.05
CA SER A 25 11.77 -12.76 16.04
C SER A 25 13.24 -12.93 15.74
N ARG A 26 13.77 -12.22 14.73
CA ARG A 26 15.17 -12.35 14.32
C ARG A 26 16.17 -11.71 15.27
N LEU A 27 15.76 -10.69 16.03
CA LEU A 27 16.63 -9.98 16.97
C LEU A 27 16.38 -10.38 18.44
N ALA A 28 15.55 -11.40 18.69
CA ALA A 28 15.23 -11.88 20.04
C ALA A 28 16.48 -12.45 20.74
N ASP A 29 17.21 -13.32 20.04
CA ASP A 29 18.38 -14.05 20.56
C ASP A 29 19.63 -13.79 19.72
N ALA A 30 19.62 -12.73 18.92
CA ALA A 30 20.73 -12.38 18.05
C ALA A 30 21.92 -11.85 18.86
N GLU A 31 23.14 -12.16 18.40
CA GLU A 31 24.37 -11.65 19.01
C GLU A 31 24.36 -10.11 19.04
N PRO A 32 24.91 -9.49 20.10
CA PRO A 32 25.05 -8.05 20.19
C PRO A 32 25.70 -7.48 18.92
N GLY A 33 25.03 -6.51 18.29
CA GLY A 33 25.49 -5.91 17.04
C GLY A 33 24.92 -6.54 15.77
N THR A 34 24.11 -7.60 15.86
CA THR A 34 23.38 -8.13 14.70
C THR A 34 22.45 -7.07 14.10
N GLN A 35 22.58 -6.85 12.79
CA GLN A 35 21.79 -5.88 12.04
C GLN A 35 20.94 -6.56 10.98
N LEU A 36 19.68 -6.18 10.91
CA LEU A 36 18.81 -6.43 9.78
C LEU A 36 18.86 -5.23 8.83
N TYR A 37 18.71 -5.47 7.55
CA TYR A 37 18.58 -4.38 6.58
C TYR A 37 17.44 -4.63 5.61
N THR A 38 16.86 -3.56 5.10
CA THR A 38 15.89 -3.60 4.00
C THR A 38 16.12 -2.44 3.05
N GLN A 39 16.15 -2.73 1.75
CA GLN A 39 16.28 -1.70 0.73
C GLN A 39 14.93 -1.06 0.44
N THR A 40 14.91 0.26 0.36
CA THR A 40 13.72 1.05 0.08
C THR A 40 14.03 2.14 -0.94
N GLU A 41 12.99 2.72 -1.54
CA GLU A 41 13.15 3.90 -2.43
C GLU A 41 13.78 5.11 -1.74
N SER A 42 13.75 5.17 -0.40
CA SER A 42 14.38 6.23 0.39
C SER A 42 15.82 5.92 0.83
N GLY A 43 16.33 4.72 0.54
CA GLY A 43 17.64 4.22 0.96
C GLY A 43 17.56 2.89 1.71
N THR A 44 18.70 2.40 2.18
CA THR A 44 18.78 1.19 3.00
C THR A 44 18.47 1.51 4.46
N LEU A 45 17.44 0.87 5.00
CA LEU A 45 17.10 0.94 6.41
C LEU A 45 17.84 -0.16 7.16
N TYR A 46 18.73 0.21 8.07
CA TYR A 46 19.37 -0.70 9.01
C TYR A 46 18.61 -0.74 10.32
N THR A 47 18.46 -1.91 10.91
CA THR A 47 17.72 -2.12 12.15
C THR A 47 18.48 -3.06 13.07
N PHE A 48 18.70 -2.65 14.31
CA PHE A 48 19.34 -3.49 15.31
C PHE A 48 18.69 -3.28 16.68
N ARG A 49 18.85 -4.26 17.57
CA ARG A 49 18.28 -4.19 18.91
C ARG A 49 19.13 -3.31 19.82
N GLN A 50 18.48 -2.47 20.61
CA GLN A 50 19.11 -1.59 21.59
C GLN A 50 18.33 -1.63 22.89
N ALA A 51 18.80 -2.40 23.87
CA ALA A 51 18.14 -2.62 25.17
C ALA A 51 16.63 -2.88 25.01
N ASP A 52 15.79 -1.93 25.42
CA ASP A 52 14.31 -1.99 25.37
C ASP A 52 13.69 -1.42 24.09
N SER A 53 14.49 -1.22 23.05
CA SER A 53 14.08 -0.57 21.80
C SER A 53 14.83 -1.13 20.59
N TYR A 54 14.48 -0.62 19.42
CA TYR A 54 15.19 -0.90 18.17
C TYR A 54 15.79 0.40 17.64
N ALA A 55 17.07 0.38 17.33
CA ALA A 55 17.69 1.48 16.61
C ALA A 55 17.47 1.25 15.11
N MET A 56 16.95 2.26 14.44
CA MET A 56 16.72 2.25 13.00
C MET A 56 17.48 3.40 12.35
N THR A 57 18.37 3.07 11.42
CA THR A 57 19.24 4.02 10.73
C THR A 57 18.89 4.10 9.25
N ILE A 58 18.61 5.30 8.77
CA ILE A 58 18.37 5.59 7.35
C ILE A 58 19.27 6.75 6.92
N ASN A 59 20.10 6.52 5.90
CA ASN A 59 21.04 7.50 5.33
C ASN A 59 21.84 8.28 6.39
N GLY A 60 22.36 7.56 7.40
CA GLY A 60 23.18 8.12 8.49
C GLY A 60 22.41 8.73 9.66
N VAL A 61 21.08 8.78 9.63
CA VAL A 61 20.26 9.25 10.76
C VAL A 61 19.66 8.06 11.50
N THR A 62 19.96 7.97 12.79
CA THR A 62 19.48 6.90 13.68
C THR A 62 18.34 7.38 14.58
N ARG A 63 17.28 6.58 14.69
CA ARG A 63 16.15 6.79 15.59
C ARG A 63 15.93 5.57 16.47
N ALA A 64 15.69 5.79 17.75
CA ALA A 64 15.21 4.75 18.66
C ALA A 64 13.71 4.57 18.47
N ILE A 65 13.30 3.35 18.10
CA ILE A 65 11.92 2.95 17.85
C ILE A 65 11.51 1.97 18.94
N ARG A 66 10.61 2.43 19.80
CA ARG A 66 10.00 1.61 20.85
C ARG A 66 8.83 0.83 20.27
N THR A 67 8.48 -0.26 20.93
CA THR A 67 7.33 -1.09 20.57
C THR A 67 6.45 -1.28 21.80
N THR A 68 5.16 -1.54 21.58
CA THR A 68 4.22 -1.84 22.65
C THR A 68 3.20 -2.86 22.17
N THR A 69 2.43 -3.40 23.09
CA THR A 69 1.43 -4.42 22.83
C THR A 69 0.08 -4.02 23.39
N THR A 70 -0.99 -4.57 22.82
CA THR A 70 -2.34 -4.47 23.35
C THR A 70 -2.98 -5.85 23.34
N GLN A 71 -3.68 -6.21 24.41
CA GLN A 71 -4.50 -7.43 24.43
C GLN A 71 -5.61 -7.33 23.38
N ALA A 72 -5.76 -8.39 22.58
CA ALA A 72 -6.75 -8.48 21.51
C ALA A 72 -7.43 -9.85 21.55
N GLY A 73 -8.43 -9.99 22.42
CA GLY A 73 -9.10 -11.27 22.68
C GLY A 73 -8.11 -12.28 23.27
N TYR A 74 -7.93 -13.44 22.61
CA TYR A 74 -6.94 -14.46 22.97
C TYR A 74 -5.53 -14.19 22.44
N GLY A 75 -5.34 -13.11 21.68
CA GLY A 75 -4.05 -12.76 21.08
C GLY A 75 -3.49 -11.44 21.60
N VAL A 76 -2.28 -11.11 21.14
CA VAL A 76 -1.62 -9.84 21.41
C VAL A 76 -1.40 -9.12 20.09
N ARG A 77 -1.72 -7.83 20.05
CA ARG A 77 -1.43 -6.97 18.89
C ARG A 77 -0.27 -6.06 19.20
N GLU A 78 0.74 -6.11 18.33
CA GLU A 78 1.95 -5.31 18.43
C GLU A 78 1.79 -3.96 17.74
N TRP A 79 2.53 -2.97 18.22
CA TRP A 79 2.54 -1.62 17.70
C TRP A 79 3.94 -1.03 17.76
N TYR A 80 4.27 -0.21 16.78
CA TYR A 80 5.34 0.76 16.92
C TYR A 80 4.89 1.91 17.80
N ILE A 81 5.84 2.54 18.50
CA ILE A 81 5.69 3.87 19.07
C ILE A 81 6.39 4.85 18.14
N CYS A 82 5.66 5.84 17.64
CA CYS A 82 6.23 6.88 16.79
C CYS A 82 7.31 7.66 17.55
N PRO A 83 8.52 7.85 17.01
CA PRO A 83 9.59 8.59 17.71
C PRO A 83 9.30 10.09 17.87
N HIS A 84 8.32 10.63 17.13
CA HIS A 84 7.99 12.05 17.12
C HIS A 84 6.80 12.41 18.01
N CYS A 85 5.71 11.63 17.93
CA CYS A 85 4.47 11.93 18.67
C CYS A 85 4.16 10.92 19.77
N MET A 86 5.00 9.89 19.95
CA MET A 86 4.85 8.83 20.96
C MET A 86 3.52 8.03 20.89
N LYS A 87 2.72 8.24 19.85
CA LYS A 87 1.49 7.49 19.61
C LYS A 87 1.80 6.11 19.03
N ARG A 88 0.91 5.16 19.30
CA ARG A 88 0.90 3.82 18.69
C ARG A 88 0.63 3.90 17.20
N ALA A 89 1.43 3.21 16.40
CA ALA A 89 1.29 3.14 14.96
C ALA A 89 1.49 1.70 14.45
N ALA A 90 0.62 1.25 13.55
CA ALA A 90 0.79 -0.04 12.87
C ALA A 90 1.85 0.01 11.75
N LYS A 91 2.15 1.23 11.28
CA LYS A 91 3.14 1.48 10.24
C LYS A 91 3.95 2.71 10.58
N LEU A 92 5.25 2.65 10.29
CA LEU A 92 6.12 3.82 10.21
C LEU A 92 6.54 4.01 8.76
N TYR A 93 6.59 5.27 8.33
CA TYR A 93 7.01 5.68 7.01
C TYR A 93 8.46 6.14 7.08
N ILE A 94 9.24 5.70 6.08
CA ILE A 94 10.66 5.95 5.97
C ILE A 94 10.83 7.10 4.98
N GLY A 95 11.25 8.26 5.48
CA GLY A 95 11.74 9.35 4.66
C GLY A 95 13.24 9.23 4.42
N LYS A 96 13.80 10.13 3.61
CA LYS A 96 15.24 10.12 3.28
C LYS A 96 16.16 10.24 4.49
N LYS A 97 15.75 10.88 5.58
CA LYS A 97 16.60 11.14 6.75
C LYS A 97 15.86 10.98 8.07
N ASP A 98 14.67 10.40 8.06
CA ASP A 98 13.88 10.23 9.28
C ASP A 98 12.78 9.18 9.10
N ILE A 99 12.23 8.70 10.21
CA ILE A 99 11.19 7.68 10.27
C ILE A 99 10.07 8.18 11.19
N GLY A 100 8.82 8.00 10.79
CA GLY A 100 7.70 8.56 11.57
C GLY A 100 6.34 8.01 11.17
N CYS A 101 5.31 8.32 11.94
CA CYS A 101 3.95 7.87 11.65
C CYS A 101 3.27 8.73 10.57
N ARG A 102 2.10 8.27 10.11
CA ARG A 102 1.27 8.98 9.12
C ARG A 102 0.99 10.44 9.50
N GLU A 103 0.66 10.67 10.77
CA GLU A 103 0.26 12.00 11.26
C GLU A 103 1.43 12.99 11.28
N CYS A 104 2.60 12.56 11.78
CA CYS A 104 3.80 13.40 11.81
C CYS A 104 4.26 13.79 10.39
N TRP A 105 4.13 12.87 9.44
CA TRP A 105 4.43 13.12 8.04
C TRP A 105 3.30 13.80 7.25
N LYS A 106 2.17 14.11 7.91
CA LYS A 106 0.97 14.70 7.27
C LYS A 106 0.54 13.94 6.01
N LEU A 107 0.66 12.61 6.03
CA LEU A 107 0.34 11.78 4.87
C LEU A 107 -1.17 11.54 4.77
N HIS A 108 -1.71 11.79 3.59
CA HIS A 108 -3.09 11.49 3.27
C HIS A 108 -3.23 10.08 2.71
N TYR A 109 -4.40 9.45 2.91
CA TYR A 109 -4.71 8.27 2.12
C TYR A 109 -5.03 8.67 0.69
N LYS A 110 -4.52 7.91 -0.28
CA LYS A 110 -4.81 8.15 -1.71
C LYS A 110 -6.31 8.19 -1.99
N SER A 111 -7.10 7.38 -1.26
CA SER A 111 -8.56 7.37 -1.34
C SER A 111 -9.23 8.71 -0.98
N GLN A 112 -8.60 9.55 -0.13
CA GLN A 112 -9.15 10.86 0.24
C GLN A 112 -9.09 11.88 -0.90
N SER A 113 -8.23 11.66 -1.88
CA SER A 113 -8.10 12.52 -3.07
C SER A 113 -8.50 11.79 -4.35
N ALA A 114 -9.12 10.61 -4.24
CA ALA A 114 -9.59 9.88 -5.41
C ALA A 114 -10.62 10.73 -6.15
N ASP A 115 -10.38 10.97 -7.44
CA ASP A 115 -11.35 11.64 -8.29
C ASP A 115 -12.42 10.65 -8.80
N ARG A 116 -13.28 11.10 -9.71
CA ARG A 116 -14.32 10.25 -10.31
C ARG A 116 -13.70 9.06 -11.05
N LEU A 117 -12.64 9.27 -11.83
CA LEU A 117 -12.01 8.24 -12.65
C LEU A 117 -11.29 7.22 -11.76
N ASP A 118 -10.60 7.66 -10.71
CA ASP A 118 -9.99 6.79 -9.71
C ASP A 118 -11.02 5.90 -9.04
N ARG A 119 -12.16 6.47 -8.62
CA ARG A 119 -13.25 5.69 -8.01
C ARG A 119 -13.84 4.66 -8.98
N MET A 120 -14.05 5.04 -10.24
CA MET A 120 -14.51 4.10 -11.28
C MET A 120 -13.51 2.96 -11.48
N ARG A 121 -12.22 3.30 -11.59
CA ARG A 121 -11.12 2.34 -11.72
C ARG A 121 -11.06 1.35 -10.56
N MET A 122 -11.19 1.85 -9.33
CA MET A 122 -11.17 1.02 -8.12
C MET A 122 -12.36 0.05 -8.08
N LYS A 123 -13.57 0.51 -8.45
CA LYS A 123 -14.76 -0.36 -8.53
C LYS A 123 -14.59 -1.48 -9.56
N ILE A 124 -14.08 -1.16 -10.76
CA ILE A 124 -13.83 -2.17 -11.81
C ILE A 124 -12.82 -3.21 -11.32
N ARG A 125 -11.71 -2.78 -10.69
CA ARG A 125 -10.71 -3.71 -10.12
C ARG A 125 -11.29 -4.61 -9.04
N GLN A 126 -12.14 -4.10 -8.15
CA GLN A 126 -12.83 -4.92 -7.15
C GLN A 126 -13.70 -6.00 -7.80
N GLN A 127 -14.46 -5.66 -8.85
CA GLN A 127 -15.30 -6.62 -9.55
C GLN A 127 -14.47 -7.67 -10.30
N ARG A 128 -13.41 -7.25 -11.00
CA ARG A 128 -12.46 -8.17 -11.64
C ARG A 128 -11.85 -9.15 -10.62
N TYR A 129 -11.37 -8.63 -9.49
CA TYR A 129 -10.82 -9.45 -8.41
C TYR A 129 -11.87 -10.45 -7.87
N ALA A 130 -13.12 -10.03 -7.70
CA ALA A 130 -14.18 -10.90 -7.19
C ALA A 130 -14.56 -12.04 -8.15
N ILE A 131 -14.26 -11.91 -9.45
CA ILE A 131 -14.55 -12.95 -10.46
C ILE A 131 -13.31 -13.84 -10.66
N TRP A 132 -12.12 -13.26 -10.81
CA TRP A 132 -10.93 -13.96 -11.29
C TRP A 132 -9.74 -13.95 -10.32
N GLY A 133 -9.86 -13.30 -9.16
CA GLY A 133 -8.77 -13.16 -8.19
C GLY A 133 -7.75 -12.09 -8.55
N ASN A 134 -6.61 -12.09 -7.86
CA ASN A 134 -5.50 -11.17 -8.12
C ASN A 134 -4.46 -11.82 -9.03
N ASN A 135 -4.36 -11.34 -10.26
CA ASN A 135 -3.34 -11.75 -11.23
C ASN A 135 -3.10 -10.64 -12.26
N ASP A 136 -2.02 -10.73 -13.02
CA ASP A 136 -1.63 -9.67 -13.98
C ASP A 136 -2.69 -9.43 -15.06
N LEU A 137 -3.36 -10.50 -15.50
CA LEU A 137 -4.44 -10.44 -16.48
C LEU A 137 -5.58 -9.53 -15.99
N THR A 138 -6.01 -9.72 -14.74
CA THR A 138 -7.14 -9.03 -14.11
C THR A 138 -6.80 -7.60 -13.67
N ASN A 139 -5.55 -7.37 -13.28
CA ASN A 139 -5.10 -6.07 -12.81
C ASN A 139 -4.94 -5.03 -13.94
N ASN A 140 -4.69 -5.50 -15.17
CA ASN A 140 -4.55 -4.64 -16.33
C ASN A 140 -5.91 -4.36 -17.00
N LEU A 141 -6.35 -3.10 -16.91
CA LEU A 141 -7.64 -2.64 -17.45
C LEU A 141 -7.67 -2.53 -18.98
N PHE A 142 -6.51 -2.56 -19.65
CA PHE A 142 -6.44 -2.63 -21.11
C PHE A 142 -6.79 -4.02 -21.64
N ASN A 143 -6.71 -5.05 -20.78
CA ASN A 143 -7.12 -6.39 -21.16
C ASN A 143 -8.64 -6.47 -21.23
N ASP A 144 -9.13 -7.00 -22.35
CA ASP A 144 -10.54 -7.18 -22.61
C ASP A 144 -11.13 -8.35 -21.80
N ILE A 145 -12.08 -8.05 -20.92
CA ILE A 145 -12.75 -9.05 -20.08
C ILE A 145 -13.53 -10.10 -20.89
N ARG A 146 -13.86 -9.82 -22.15
CA ARG A 146 -14.55 -10.78 -23.03
C ARG A 146 -13.68 -12.00 -23.32
N MET A 147 -12.36 -11.83 -23.24
CA MET A 147 -11.37 -12.88 -23.46
C MET A 147 -11.06 -13.69 -22.19
N PHE A 148 -11.61 -13.31 -21.04
CA PHE A 148 -11.25 -13.95 -19.77
C PHE A 148 -12.06 -15.24 -19.57
N PRO A 149 -11.40 -16.36 -19.23
CA PRO A 149 -12.10 -17.62 -19.01
C PRO A 149 -12.97 -17.53 -17.76
N LYS A 150 -14.05 -18.29 -17.76
CA LYS A 150 -14.91 -18.42 -16.59
C LYS A 150 -14.15 -19.13 -15.44
N PRO A 151 -14.19 -18.61 -14.20
CA PRO A 151 -13.55 -19.25 -13.05
C PRO A 151 -14.20 -20.61 -12.71
N LYS A 152 -13.40 -21.52 -12.16
CA LYS A 152 -13.85 -22.84 -11.67
C LYS A 152 -14.87 -22.64 -10.54
N GLY A 153 -15.94 -23.44 -10.53
CA GLY A 153 -16.97 -23.41 -9.48
C GLY A 153 -18.02 -22.30 -9.59
N MET A 154 -17.86 -21.31 -10.47
CA MET A 154 -18.93 -20.33 -10.73
C MET A 154 -19.98 -20.94 -11.67
N ARG A 155 -21.27 -20.61 -11.53
CA ARG A 155 -22.30 -21.00 -12.51
C ARG A 155 -22.24 -20.07 -13.73
N TRP A 156 -22.51 -20.59 -14.93
CA TRP A 156 -22.48 -19.81 -16.18
C TRP A 156 -23.37 -18.57 -16.13
N ALA A 157 -24.63 -18.71 -15.75
CA ALA A 157 -25.56 -17.59 -15.62
C ALA A 157 -25.05 -16.47 -14.68
N THR A 158 -24.42 -16.84 -13.56
CA THR A 158 -23.82 -15.86 -12.64
C THR A 158 -22.61 -15.17 -13.24
N PHE A 159 -21.76 -15.93 -13.94
CA PHE A 159 -20.59 -15.40 -14.63
C PHE A 159 -20.99 -14.41 -15.72
N ASP A 160 -21.93 -14.78 -16.59
CA ASP A 160 -22.37 -13.92 -17.69
C ASP A 160 -23.00 -12.63 -17.19
N ARG A 161 -23.86 -12.70 -16.16
CA ARG A 161 -24.43 -11.50 -15.52
C ARG A 161 -23.34 -10.58 -14.98
N LYS A 162 -22.40 -11.10 -14.18
CA LYS A 162 -21.31 -10.30 -13.59
C LYS A 162 -20.39 -9.70 -14.66
N ARG A 163 -20.09 -10.46 -15.72
CA ARG A 163 -19.27 -10.00 -16.84
C ARG A 163 -19.98 -8.89 -17.64
N ALA A 164 -21.29 -9.01 -17.87
CA ALA A 164 -22.08 -7.99 -18.54
C ALA A 164 -22.13 -6.68 -17.72
N GLU A 165 -22.41 -6.76 -16.42
CA GLU A 165 -22.35 -5.62 -15.51
C GLU A 165 -20.98 -4.93 -15.53
N LEU A 166 -19.90 -5.73 -15.48
CA LEU A 166 -18.54 -5.21 -15.55
C LEU A 166 -18.23 -4.55 -16.89
N SER A 167 -18.70 -5.13 -18.00
CA SER A 167 -18.54 -4.57 -19.35
C SER A 167 -19.14 -3.16 -19.44
N VAL A 168 -20.33 -2.96 -18.88
CA VAL A 168 -20.98 -1.65 -18.84
C VAL A 168 -20.16 -0.65 -18.01
N MET A 169 -19.62 -1.06 -16.86
CA MET A 169 -18.76 -0.19 -16.04
C MET A 169 -17.46 0.20 -16.76
N GLU A 170 -16.83 -0.75 -17.46
CA GLU A 170 -15.61 -0.50 -18.24
C GLU A 170 -15.86 0.42 -19.41
N MET A 171 -16.96 0.23 -20.15
CA MET A 171 -17.36 1.15 -21.22
C MET A 171 -17.54 2.58 -20.69
N ALA A 172 -18.27 2.75 -19.59
CA ALA A 172 -18.47 4.06 -18.97
C ALA A 172 -17.14 4.69 -18.50
N TYR A 173 -16.21 3.88 -17.97
CA TYR A 173 -14.87 4.32 -17.61
C TYR A 173 -14.07 4.78 -18.83
N TRP A 174 -14.04 3.98 -19.90
CA TRP A 174 -13.30 4.32 -21.12
C TRP A 174 -13.85 5.57 -21.81
N GLN A 175 -15.17 5.75 -21.83
CA GLN A 175 -15.79 6.99 -22.30
C GLN A 175 -15.34 8.21 -21.48
N ALA A 176 -15.31 8.09 -20.16
CA ALA A 176 -14.87 9.17 -19.29
C ALA A 176 -13.34 9.40 -19.32
N PHE A 177 -12.57 8.36 -19.64
CA PHE A 177 -11.10 8.39 -19.67
C PHE A 177 -10.54 8.82 -21.04
N SER A 178 -11.25 8.56 -22.15
CA SER A 178 -10.81 8.90 -23.51
C SER A 178 -10.31 10.35 -23.64
N PRO A 179 -11.03 11.38 -23.16
CA PRO A 179 -10.56 12.77 -23.29
C PRO A 179 -9.23 13.03 -22.58
N VAL A 180 -8.94 12.29 -21.50
CA VAL A 180 -7.66 12.37 -20.80
C VAL A 180 -6.54 11.81 -21.68
N VAL A 181 -6.79 10.68 -22.35
CA VAL A 181 -5.84 10.08 -23.30
C VAL A 181 -5.61 11.00 -24.49
N ASP A 182 -6.66 11.58 -25.07
CA ASP A 182 -6.55 12.46 -26.23
C ASP A 182 -5.73 13.72 -25.89
N LYS A 183 -5.91 14.26 -24.69
CA LYS A 183 -5.12 15.38 -24.17
C LYS A 183 -3.64 15.02 -23.96
N ILE A 184 -3.34 13.83 -23.47
CA ILE A 184 -1.96 13.36 -23.25
C ILE A 184 -1.27 13.07 -24.60
N THR A 185 -1.99 12.49 -25.54
CA THR A 185 -1.48 12.06 -26.86
C THR A 185 -1.45 13.19 -27.90
N GLY A 186 -1.89 14.40 -27.54
CA GLY A 186 -1.88 15.57 -28.43
C GLY A 186 -2.88 15.48 -29.59
N ARG A 187 -3.89 14.59 -29.50
CA ARG A 187 -4.92 14.39 -30.53
C ARG A 187 -6.08 15.39 -30.44
N VAL A 188 -6.12 16.21 -29.39
CA VAL A 188 -7.02 17.37 -29.28
C VAL A 188 -6.25 18.63 -29.65
N ARG A 189 -6.53 19.18 -30.83
CA ARG A 189 -6.38 20.61 -31.14
C ARG A 189 -7.75 21.27 -31.03
#